data_AF-A0A9J6ESJ9-F1
#
_entry.id   AF-A0A9J6ESJ9-F1
#
_cell.length_a   1.000
_cell.length_b   1.000
_cell.length_c   1.000
_cell.angle_alpha   90.00
_cell.angle_beta   90.00
_cell.angle_gamma   90.00
#
_symmetry.space_group_name_H-M   'P 1'
#
loop_
_entity.id
_entity.type
_entity.pdbx_description
1 polymer ?
#
loop_
_entity_poly.entity_id
_entity_poly.type
_entity_poly.pdbx_seq_one_letter_code
_entity_poly.pdbx_strand_id
1 'polypeptide(L)'
;MDAEVCPSCGASAVADESGDGFSRVCTACGVVLDAAPLQATGFTGDDDGLCFVSSTSRDTMSLQRDKRGEARMQRLLGSGVSGSRRLCHDWIKQVGVKVNMDSVMVQQACDILDRHLTRKPLNQQMAIAAASCYEVLQNNGRSISLPALAKMAQCTGSHLFQAIRAISESMGKGTRPVMLEDLLPEAAQSIDPSERSQVLSRATALLEPLRRCWFLEGRAPRCIGPVLIFVAWKSLNLPQRNISLASFCEMHGLGKPNSSVLAANADLNKASRGDGYSAARGLCPAVGVARLISFRHGLGTNYVLIQLASQIPWVKGQKLTSRTALAYVPDIVRYSASLVVDAARSAVGAKVVEQAADQRSAAIYATFRKGRKRFSTVDYSGSSDVADCDGNRYISDSEIDVHIRSEREVNSVKAFLKSRKLQEEETAKED
;
A
#
# COMPACT_ATOMS: atom_id res chain seq x y z
N MET A 1 4.71 -34.00 34.81
CA MET A 1 4.82 -35.24 34.02
C MET A 1 5.31 -36.27 35.00
N ASP A 2 4.38 -36.93 35.68
CA ASP A 2 4.69 -37.95 36.67
C ASP A 2 5.17 -39.19 35.91
N ALA A 3 6.37 -39.67 36.22
CA ALA A 3 6.92 -40.85 35.57
C ALA A 3 6.07 -42.06 36.01
N GLU A 4 5.28 -42.60 35.09
CA GLU A 4 4.43 -43.77 35.35
C GLU A 4 5.31 -44.98 35.66
N VAL A 5 5.16 -45.47 36.89
CA VAL A 5 5.90 -46.62 37.39
C VAL A 5 5.11 -47.88 37.07
N CYS A 6 5.78 -48.92 36.57
CA CYS A 6 5.13 -50.21 36.32
C CYS A 6 4.55 -50.79 37.63
N PRO A 7 3.25 -51.08 37.73
CA PRO A 7 2.62 -51.58 38.96
C PRO A 7 3.07 -53.00 39.33
N SER A 8 3.59 -53.77 38.37
CA SER A 8 4.03 -55.15 38.62
C SER A 8 5.46 -55.26 39.15
N CYS A 9 6.38 -54.35 38.76
CA CYS A 9 7.79 -54.47 39.13
C CYS A 9 8.41 -53.20 39.73
N GLY A 10 7.68 -52.08 39.77
CA GLY A 10 8.17 -50.82 40.33
C GLY A 10 9.22 -50.10 39.48
N ALA A 11 9.54 -50.60 38.28
CA ALA A 11 10.49 -49.97 37.39
C ALA A 11 9.88 -48.76 36.65
N SER A 12 10.66 -47.70 36.49
CA SER A 12 10.32 -46.49 35.72
C SER A 12 10.66 -46.61 34.22
N ALA A 13 10.95 -47.82 33.74
CA ALA A 13 11.30 -48.11 32.36
C ALA A 13 10.08 -48.58 31.56
N VAL A 14 9.24 -47.63 31.15
CA VAL A 14 8.14 -47.84 30.20
C VAL A 14 8.63 -47.34 28.84
N ALA A 15 8.70 -48.23 27.84
CA ALA A 15 8.98 -47.82 26.47
C ALA A 15 7.64 -47.65 25.74
N ASP A 16 7.50 -46.53 25.04
CA ASP A 16 6.29 -46.22 24.25
C ASP A 16 6.26 -46.97 22.91
N GLU A 17 7.33 -47.69 22.57
CA GLU A 17 7.49 -48.36 21.28
C GLU A 17 7.78 -49.85 21.49
N SER A 18 6.74 -50.66 21.73
CA SER A 18 6.80 -52.05 21.27
C SER A 18 6.71 -52.07 19.73
N GLY A 19 7.22 -53.13 19.09
CA GLY A 19 7.34 -53.22 17.62
C GLY A 19 6.02 -53.14 16.84
N ASP A 20 4.88 -53.06 17.52
CA ASP A 20 3.53 -52.80 17.00
C ASP A 20 3.15 -51.31 16.99
N GLY A 21 3.90 -50.42 17.65
CA GLY A 21 3.75 -48.97 17.61
C GLY A 21 2.56 -48.39 18.39
N PHE A 22 1.80 -49.23 19.12
CA PHE A 22 0.57 -48.80 19.81
C PHE A 22 0.47 -49.27 21.27
N SER A 23 1.24 -50.28 21.67
CA SER A 23 1.19 -50.83 23.03
C SER A 23 2.30 -50.22 23.88
N ARG A 24 2.00 -49.90 25.14
CA ARG A 24 3.04 -49.47 26.10
C ARG A 24 3.43 -50.67 26.96
N VAL A 25 4.71 -51.04 26.91
CA VAL A 25 5.22 -52.23 27.60
C VAL A 25 6.35 -51.85 28.54
N CYS A 26 6.33 -52.40 29.75
CA CYS A 26 7.44 -52.26 30.67
C CYS A 26 8.64 -53.08 30.17
N THR A 27 9.77 -52.44 29.91
CA THR A 27 10.96 -53.11 29.37
C THR A 27 11.66 -54.01 30.39
N ALA A 28 11.41 -53.81 31.69
CA ALA A 28 12.04 -54.59 32.75
C ALA A 28 11.36 -55.95 32.99
N CYS A 29 10.03 -56.01 32.90
CA CYS A 29 9.25 -57.22 33.23
C CYS A 29 8.35 -57.73 32.10
N GLY A 30 8.21 -56.99 31.00
CA GLY A 30 7.39 -57.37 29.85
C GLY A 30 5.88 -57.18 30.04
N VAL A 31 5.43 -56.61 31.16
CA VAL A 31 4.01 -56.33 31.40
C VAL A 31 3.53 -55.20 30.50
N VAL A 32 2.44 -55.44 29.77
CA VAL A 32 1.72 -54.44 28.98
C VAL A 32 0.92 -53.55 29.94
N LEU A 33 1.22 -52.26 29.95
CA LEU A 33 0.65 -51.29 30.89
C LEU A 33 -0.61 -50.65 30.36
N ASP A 34 -0.64 -50.37 29.05
CA ASP A 34 -1.80 -49.88 28.35
C ASP A 34 -1.86 -50.57 26.99
N ALA A 35 -2.90 -51.38 26.80
CA ALA A 35 -3.39 -51.69 25.47
C ALA A 35 -4.26 -50.49 25.08
N ALA A 36 -3.70 -49.54 24.33
CA ALA A 36 -4.48 -48.41 23.84
C ALA A 36 -5.73 -48.98 23.15
N PRO A 37 -6.97 -48.57 23.54
CA PRO A 37 -8.14 -48.98 22.80
C PRO A 37 -7.89 -48.53 21.37
N LEU A 38 -7.98 -49.46 20.42
CA LEU A 38 -7.89 -49.19 18.99
C LEU A 38 -8.89 -48.06 18.67
N GLN A 39 -8.46 -46.80 18.74
CA GLN A 39 -9.17 -45.73 18.07
C GLN A 39 -9.04 -46.10 16.61
N ALA A 40 -10.17 -46.49 16.02
CA ALA A 40 -10.28 -47.04 14.68
C ALA A 40 -9.54 -46.18 13.64
N THR A 41 -8.24 -46.41 13.50
CA THR A 41 -7.48 -46.08 12.31
C THR A 41 -7.68 -47.25 11.36
N GLY A 42 -8.63 -47.07 10.43
CA GLY A 42 -8.71 -47.83 9.17
C GLY A 42 -8.85 -49.34 9.31
N PHE A 43 -10.09 -49.82 9.45
CA PHE A 43 -10.42 -51.22 9.17
C PHE A 43 -10.12 -51.54 7.70
N THR A 44 -9.17 -52.44 7.47
CA THR A 44 -9.10 -53.26 6.26
C THR A 44 -9.87 -54.55 6.55
N GLY A 45 -11.17 -54.52 6.25
CA GLY A 45 -12.01 -55.70 6.20
C GLY A 45 -12.68 -55.74 4.84
N ASP A 46 -12.29 -56.72 4.02
CA ASP A 46 -13.06 -57.17 2.87
C ASP A 46 -14.42 -57.66 3.37
N ASP A 47 -15.41 -56.77 3.38
CA ASP A 47 -16.75 -57.03 2.86
C ASP A 47 -17.49 -55.67 2.78
N ASP A 48 -18.01 -55.40 1.58
CA ASP A 48 -18.79 -54.21 1.18
C ASP A 48 -18.13 -52.83 1.27
N GLY A 49 -16.90 -52.69 0.74
CA GLY A 49 -16.47 -51.59 -0.16
C GLY A 49 -16.83 -50.12 0.09
N LEU A 50 -17.26 -49.70 1.27
CA LEU A 50 -17.71 -48.33 1.57
C LEU A 50 -17.19 -47.87 2.94
N CYS A 51 -15.89 -47.61 3.01
CA CYS A 51 -15.34 -46.79 4.08
C CYS A 51 -15.88 -45.36 3.96
N PHE A 52 -16.88 -45.01 4.78
CA PHE A 52 -17.33 -43.63 4.91
C PHE A 52 -16.25 -42.79 5.62
N VAL A 53 -15.40 -42.15 4.83
CA VAL A 53 -14.57 -41.04 5.30
C VAL A 53 -15.53 -39.90 5.61
N SER A 54 -15.58 -39.48 6.88
CA SER A 54 -16.31 -38.27 7.26
C SER A 54 -15.69 -37.11 6.49
N SER A 55 -16.40 -36.61 5.47
CA SER A 55 -15.96 -35.46 4.71
C SER A 55 -15.84 -34.28 5.67
N THR A 56 -14.65 -33.69 5.77
CA THR A 56 -14.43 -32.44 6.51
C THR A 56 -15.19 -31.26 5.88
N SER A 57 -15.77 -31.46 4.68
CA SER A 57 -16.73 -30.56 4.06
C SER A 57 -18.16 -30.89 4.50
N ARG A 58 -18.84 -29.92 5.12
CA ARG A 58 -20.26 -29.96 5.50
C ARG A 58 -21.24 -29.95 4.31
N ASP A 59 -20.76 -30.03 3.08
CA ASP A 59 -21.61 -30.15 1.90
C ASP A 59 -22.09 -31.60 1.71
N THR A 60 -23.00 -32.03 2.58
CA THR A 60 -23.71 -33.30 2.42
C THR A 60 -24.86 -33.11 1.44
N MET A 61 -24.72 -33.64 0.22
CA MET A 61 -25.84 -33.88 -0.66
C MET A 61 -26.62 -35.10 -0.16
N SER A 62 -27.85 -34.89 0.30
CA SER A 62 -28.77 -35.97 0.60
C SER A 62 -29.66 -36.22 -0.61
N LEU A 63 -29.51 -37.39 -1.23
CA LEU A 63 -30.49 -37.93 -2.17
C LEU A 63 -31.51 -38.72 -1.36
N GLN A 64 -32.65 -38.11 -1.05
CA GLN A 64 -33.80 -38.86 -0.54
C GLN A 64 -34.65 -39.32 -1.73
N ARG A 65 -34.83 -40.63 -1.86
CA ARG A 65 -35.91 -41.18 -2.67
C ARG A 65 -37.21 -41.02 -1.90
N ASP A 66 -38.22 -40.46 -2.54
CA ASP A 66 -39.55 -40.43 -1.95
C ASP A 66 -40.18 -41.85 -1.97
N LYS A 67 -41.33 -42.01 -1.31
CA LYS A 67 -42.06 -43.29 -1.28
C LYS A 67 -42.56 -43.74 -2.66
N ARG A 68 -42.44 -42.91 -3.70
CA ARG A 68 -42.83 -43.21 -5.09
C ARG A 68 -41.63 -43.62 -5.94
N GLY A 69 -40.42 -43.67 -5.37
CA GLY A 69 -39.20 -44.02 -6.09
C GLY A 69 -38.61 -42.88 -6.91
N GLU A 70 -39.20 -41.68 -6.86
CA GLU A 70 -38.65 -40.50 -7.52
C GLU A 70 -37.51 -39.93 -6.67
N ALA A 71 -36.33 -39.82 -7.29
CA ALA A 71 -35.17 -39.20 -6.67
C ALA A 71 -35.38 -37.69 -6.61
N ARG A 72 -35.90 -37.18 -5.49
CA ARG A 72 -36.03 -35.74 -5.27
C ARG A 72 -34.77 -35.25 -4.57
N MET A 73 -33.96 -34.48 -5.30
CA MET A 73 -32.76 -33.86 -4.76
C MET A 73 -33.15 -32.76 -3.76
N GLN A 74 -33.26 -33.11 -2.49
CA GLN A 74 -33.54 -32.16 -1.42
C GLN A 74 -32.21 -31.63 -0.90
N ARG A 75 -31.88 -30.37 -1.23
CA ARG A 75 -30.78 -29.67 -0.57
C ARG A 75 -31.18 -29.49 0.88
N LEU A 76 -30.65 -30.33 1.77
CA LEU A 76 -30.66 -30.04 3.20
C LEU A 76 -29.93 -28.71 3.37
N LEU A 77 -30.68 -27.65 3.69
CA LEU A 77 -30.15 -26.35 4.06
C LEU A 77 -29.48 -26.48 5.44
N GLY A 78 -28.39 -27.25 5.51
CA GLY A 78 -27.62 -27.42 6.74
C GLY A 78 -26.95 -26.10 7.06
N SER A 79 -27.54 -25.29 7.96
CA SER A 79 -27.01 -24.03 8.51
C SER A 79 -26.02 -23.33 7.57
N GLY A 80 -26.47 -23.15 6.33
CA GLY A 80 -25.60 -23.07 5.17
C GLY A 80 -24.77 -21.82 5.25
N VAL A 81 -23.45 -21.96 5.17
CA VAL A 81 -22.55 -20.88 4.79
C VAL A 81 -23.23 -20.11 3.65
N SER A 82 -23.62 -18.86 3.92
CA SER A 82 -24.40 -18.06 2.96
C SER A 82 -23.68 -18.06 1.62
N GLY A 83 -24.42 -18.07 0.51
CA GLY A 83 -23.80 -18.07 -0.84
C GLY A 83 -22.73 -16.99 -0.99
N SER A 84 -22.94 -15.83 -0.36
CA SER A 84 -21.96 -14.73 -0.30
C SER A 84 -20.65 -15.10 0.42
N ARG A 85 -20.70 -15.88 1.51
CA ARG A 85 -19.51 -16.30 2.24
C ARG A 85 -18.67 -17.30 1.44
N ARG A 86 -19.31 -18.22 0.72
CA ARG A 86 -18.61 -19.11 -0.22
C ARG A 86 -17.88 -18.32 -1.30
N LEU A 87 -18.56 -17.34 -1.90
CA LEU A 87 -17.96 -16.43 -2.88
C LEU A 87 -16.73 -15.69 -2.32
N CYS A 88 -16.77 -15.22 -1.07
CA CYS A 88 -15.62 -14.59 -0.43
C CYS A 88 -14.46 -15.57 -0.20
N HIS A 89 -14.73 -16.80 0.25
CA HIS A 89 -13.72 -17.85 0.40
C HIS A 89 -13.06 -18.21 -0.93
N ASP A 90 -13.86 -18.42 -1.97
CA ASP A 90 -13.36 -18.72 -3.31
C ASP A 90 -12.54 -17.56 -3.87
N TRP A 91 -12.96 -16.33 -3.63
CA TRP A 91 -12.19 -15.15 -3.99
C TRP A 91 -10.85 -15.08 -3.23
N ILE A 92 -10.83 -15.35 -1.92
CA ILE A 92 -9.58 -15.41 -1.12
C ILE A 92 -8.63 -16.44 -1.71
N LYS A 93 -9.11 -17.64 -2.08
CA LYS A 93 -8.29 -18.68 -2.71
C LYS A 93 -7.71 -18.21 -4.05
N GLN A 94 -8.54 -17.61 -4.91
CA GLN A 94 -8.11 -17.09 -6.21
C GLN A 94 -7.06 -15.97 -6.07
N VAL A 95 -7.28 -15.05 -5.13
CA VAL A 95 -6.33 -13.98 -4.83
C VAL A 95 -5.07 -14.54 -4.21
N GLY A 96 -5.19 -15.51 -3.31
CA GLY A 96 -4.06 -16.20 -2.68
C GLY A 96 -3.07 -16.74 -3.71
N VAL A 97 -3.55 -17.38 -4.77
CA VAL A 97 -2.69 -17.83 -5.89
C VAL A 97 -2.01 -16.64 -6.58
N LYS A 98 -2.74 -15.54 -6.85
CA LYS A 98 -2.19 -14.35 -7.53
C LYS A 98 -1.13 -13.61 -6.71
N VAL A 99 -1.28 -13.54 -5.39
CA VAL A 99 -0.32 -12.91 -4.47
C VAL A 99 0.65 -13.90 -3.84
N ASN A 100 0.67 -15.15 -4.33
CA ASN A 100 1.56 -16.22 -3.88
C ASN A 100 1.44 -16.55 -2.38
N MET A 101 0.25 -16.45 -1.80
CA MET A 101 -0.02 -16.91 -0.42
C MET A 101 0.08 -18.43 -0.35
N ASP A 102 0.69 -18.95 0.71
CA ASP A 102 0.68 -20.38 0.99
C ASP A 102 -0.72 -20.83 1.51
N SER A 103 -0.93 -22.14 1.59
CA SER A 103 -2.22 -22.69 2.05
C SER A 103 -2.56 -22.28 3.49
N VAL A 104 -1.55 -22.12 4.33
CA VAL A 104 -1.69 -21.72 5.74
C VAL A 104 -2.17 -20.27 5.84
N MET A 105 -1.57 -19.35 5.08
CA MET A 105 -1.97 -17.95 4.97
C MET A 105 -3.38 -17.82 4.39
N VAL A 106 -3.73 -18.61 3.39
CA VAL A 106 -5.09 -18.64 2.83
C VAL A 106 -6.10 -19.05 3.89
N GLN A 107 -5.80 -20.11 4.66
CA GLN A 107 -6.68 -20.55 5.74
C GLN A 107 -6.81 -19.49 6.84
N GLN A 108 -5.70 -18.87 7.26
CA GLN A 108 -5.71 -17.78 8.24
C GLN A 108 -6.57 -16.60 7.76
N ALA A 109 -6.52 -16.26 6.47
CA ALA A 109 -7.34 -15.19 5.91
C ALA A 109 -8.83 -15.54 5.93
N CYS A 110 -9.17 -16.79 5.64
CA CYS A 110 -10.54 -17.31 5.77
C CYS A 110 -11.02 -17.29 7.23
N ASP A 111 -10.17 -17.65 8.19
CA ASP A 111 -10.51 -17.64 9.63
C ASP A 111 -10.72 -16.21 10.16
N ILE A 112 -9.94 -15.23 9.67
CA ILE A 112 -10.15 -13.80 9.97
C ILE A 112 -11.48 -13.34 9.36
N LEU A 113 -11.71 -13.67 8.08
CA LEU A 113 -12.95 -13.32 7.39
C LEU A 113 -14.16 -13.82 8.19
N ASP A 114 -14.15 -15.09 8.57
CA ASP A 114 -15.27 -15.74 9.27
C ASP A 114 -15.57 -15.13 10.64
N ARG A 115 -14.54 -14.63 11.34
CA ARG A 115 -14.70 -13.88 12.59
C ARG A 115 -15.36 -12.51 12.40
N HIS A 116 -15.16 -11.89 11.24
CA HIS A 116 -15.67 -10.54 10.95
C HIS A 116 -16.89 -10.50 10.02
N LEU A 117 -17.32 -11.66 9.52
CA LEU A 117 -18.44 -11.77 8.60
C LEU A 117 -19.76 -11.60 9.34
N THR A 118 -20.18 -10.34 9.46
CA THR A 118 -21.51 -9.94 9.92
C THR A 118 -22.48 -9.86 8.74
N ARG A 119 -23.80 -9.82 9.00
CA ARG A 119 -24.85 -9.65 7.97
C ARG A 119 -24.72 -8.28 7.26
N LYS A 120 -23.79 -8.18 6.32
CA LYS A 120 -23.44 -6.99 5.54
C LYS A 120 -23.71 -7.22 4.06
N PRO A 121 -23.90 -6.17 3.24
CA PRO A 121 -24.03 -6.32 1.79
C PRO A 121 -22.75 -6.93 1.18
N LEU A 122 -22.89 -7.62 0.04
CA LEU A 122 -21.80 -8.35 -0.63
C LEU A 122 -20.55 -7.48 -0.85
N ASN A 123 -20.73 -6.21 -1.27
CA ASN A 123 -19.62 -5.28 -1.49
C ASN A 123 -18.77 -5.04 -0.23
N GLN A 124 -19.40 -5.01 0.95
CA GLN A 124 -18.69 -4.89 2.22
C GLN A 124 -18.04 -6.21 2.62
N GLN A 125 -18.68 -7.36 2.35
CA GLN A 125 -18.07 -8.68 2.59
C GLN A 125 -16.80 -8.86 1.75
N MET A 126 -16.80 -8.42 0.49
CA MET A 126 -15.60 -8.43 -0.37
C MET A 126 -14.49 -7.52 0.15
N ALA A 127 -14.84 -6.35 0.70
CA ALA A 127 -13.87 -5.47 1.34
C ALA A 127 -13.25 -6.09 2.61
N ILE A 128 -14.04 -6.83 3.40
CA ILE A 128 -13.56 -7.59 4.57
C ILE A 128 -12.67 -8.75 4.13
N ALA A 129 -13.04 -9.49 3.08
CA ALA A 129 -12.21 -10.55 2.53
C ALA A 129 -10.86 -10.01 2.04
N ALA A 130 -10.87 -8.89 1.32
CA ALA A 130 -9.66 -8.19 0.90
C ALA A 130 -8.80 -7.71 2.09
N ALA A 131 -9.43 -7.09 3.09
CA ALA A 131 -8.75 -6.67 4.31
C ALA A 131 -8.13 -7.84 5.09
N SER A 132 -8.80 -9.00 5.09
CA SER A 132 -8.29 -10.23 5.71
C SER A 132 -7.03 -10.73 5.00
N CYS A 133 -7.02 -10.77 3.67
CA CYS A 133 -5.82 -11.10 2.89
C CYS A 133 -4.69 -10.11 3.17
N TYR A 134 -4.99 -8.80 3.19
CA TYR A 134 -4.01 -7.76 3.44
C TYR A 134 -3.30 -7.94 4.79
N GLU A 135 -4.08 -8.20 5.83
CA GLU A 135 -3.59 -8.39 7.18
C GLU A 135 -2.70 -9.64 7.30
N VAL A 136 -3.09 -10.76 6.68
CA VAL A 136 -2.24 -11.97 6.66
C VAL A 136 -0.95 -11.74 5.89
N LEU A 137 -1.00 -11.05 4.74
CA LEU A 137 0.20 -10.67 4.00
C LEU A 137 1.14 -9.84 4.88
N GLN A 138 0.61 -8.83 5.58
CA GLN A 138 1.39 -7.95 6.44
C GLN A 138 2.05 -8.70 7.61
N ASN A 139 1.31 -9.65 8.22
CA ASN A 139 1.84 -10.50 9.29
C ASN A 139 2.99 -11.40 8.82
N ASN A 140 3.05 -11.72 7.53
CA ASN A 140 4.11 -12.54 6.92
C ASN A 140 5.21 -11.69 6.25
N GLY A 141 5.29 -10.38 6.55
CA GLY A 141 6.30 -9.48 5.98
C GLY A 141 6.15 -9.25 4.49
N ARG A 142 4.98 -9.56 3.91
CA ARG A 142 4.65 -9.27 2.52
C ARG A 142 3.73 -8.07 2.49
N SER A 143 3.94 -7.17 1.54
CA SER A 143 3.01 -6.07 1.34
C SER A 143 2.44 -6.09 -0.06
N ILE A 144 1.20 -5.64 -0.14
CA ILE A 144 0.52 -5.37 -1.39
C ILE A 144 -0.06 -3.96 -1.34
N SER A 145 0.00 -3.27 -2.46
CA SER A 145 -0.60 -1.95 -2.60
C SER A 145 -2.12 -2.04 -2.43
N LEU A 146 -2.65 -1.26 -1.47
CA LEU A 146 -4.10 -1.17 -1.21
C LEU A 146 -4.94 -0.88 -2.47
N PRO A 147 -4.52 -0.02 -3.43
CA PRO A 147 -5.27 0.18 -4.67
C PRO A 147 -5.32 -1.06 -5.57
N ALA A 148 -4.25 -1.84 -5.66
CA ALA A 148 -4.25 -3.08 -6.42
C ALA A 148 -5.21 -4.09 -5.81
N LEU A 149 -5.17 -4.23 -4.48
CA LEU A 149 -6.06 -5.11 -3.75
C LEU A 149 -7.53 -4.67 -3.85
N ALA A 150 -7.82 -3.37 -3.73
CA ALA A 150 -9.15 -2.82 -3.93
C ALA A 150 -9.68 -3.06 -5.36
N LYS A 151 -8.81 -2.93 -6.37
CA LYS A 151 -9.14 -3.25 -7.77
C LYS A 151 -9.45 -4.73 -7.95
N MET A 152 -8.69 -5.64 -7.33
CA MET A 152 -8.95 -7.09 -7.38
C MET A 152 -10.26 -7.47 -6.68
N ALA A 153 -10.62 -6.76 -5.61
CA ALA A 153 -11.84 -6.97 -4.84
C ALA A 153 -13.07 -6.25 -5.41
N GLN A 154 -12.89 -5.43 -6.45
CA GLN A 154 -13.91 -4.54 -7.02
C GLN A 154 -14.59 -3.65 -5.96
N CYS A 155 -13.82 -3.18 -4.98
CA CYS A 155 -14.33 -2.35 -3.89
C CYS A 155 -13.70 -0.95 -3.91
N THR A 156 -14.36 0.00 -3.24
CA THR A 156 -13.81 1.35 -3.07
C THR A 156 -12.69 1.33 -2.03
N GLY A 157 -11.67 2.15 -2.23
CA GLY A 157 -10.55 2.25 -1.29
C GLY A 157 -10.96 2.66 0.12
N SER A 158 -12.04 3.45 0.26
CA SER A 158 -12.60 3.83 1.56
C SER A 158 -13.19 2.65 2.32
N HIS A 159 -13.96 1.78 1.65
CA HIS A 159 -14.50 0.57 2.27
C HIS A 159 -13.40 -0.42 2.68
N LEU A 160 -12.38 -0.59 1.83
CA LEU A 160 -11.23 -1.42 2.16
C LEU A 160 -10.50 -0.89 3.40
N PHE A 161 -10.24 0.43 3.47
CA PHE A 161 -9.55 1.03 4.60
C PHE A 161 -10.34 0.92 5.91
N GLN A 162 -11.66 1.13 5.85
CA GLN A 162 -12.55 0.92 7.01
C GLN A 162 -12.54 -0.53 7.47
N ALA A 163 -12.55 -1.50 6.54
CA ALA A 163 -12.48 -2.92 6.87
C ALA A 163 -11.13 -3.31 7.50
N ILE A 164 -10.01 -2.83 6.97
CA ILE A 164 -8.68 -3.05 7.56
C ILE A 164 -8.64 -2.51 8.98
N ARG A 165 -9.10 -1.27 9.19
CA ARG A 165 -9.13 -0.67 10.52
C ARG A 165 -9.96 -1.51 11.51
N ALA A 166 -11.15 -1.94 11.12
CA ALA A 166 -12.02 -2.76 11.96
C ALA A 166 -11.38 -4.11 12.32
N ILE A 167 -10.71 -4.76 11.35
CA ILE A 167 -10.00 -6.03 11.58
C ILE A 167 -8.81 -5.81 12.51
N SER A 168 -7.97 -4.80 12.27
CA SER A 168 -6.82 -4.51 13.13
C SER A 168 -7.24 -4.20 14.57
N GLU A 169 -8.28 -3.36 14.75
CA GLU A 169 -8.86 -3.02 16.06
C GLU A 169 -9.35 -4.27 16.80
N SER A 170 -10.05 -5.17 16.11
CA SER A 170 -10.59 -6.40 16.71
C SER A 170 -9.52 -7.42 17.13
N MET A 171 -8.36 -7.41 16.47
CA MET A 171 -7.24 -8.29 16.82
C MET A 171 -6.34 -7.68 17.89
N GLY A 172 -6.64 -6.46 18.37
CA GLY A 172 -5.78 -5.71 19.28
C GLY A 172 -4.44 -5.32 18.66
N LYS A 173 -4.30 -5.44 17.33
CA LYS A 173 -3.09 -5.05 16.60
C LYS A 173 -3.28 -3.60 16.16
N GLY A 174 -2.43 -2.70 16.63
CA GLY A 174 -2.38 -1.36 16.05
C GLY A 174 -2.13 -1.45 14.54
N THR A 175 -2.79 -0.61 13.74
CA THR A 175 -2.58 -0.61 12.29
C THR A 175 -1.13 -0.24 12.00
N ARG A 176 -0.32 -1.21 11.59
CA ARG A 176 1.06 -0.96 11.19
C ARG A 176 1.04 -0.22 9.85
N PRO A 177 1.64 0.98 9.75
CA PRO A 177 1.74 1.67 8.46
C PRO A 177 2.58 0.83 7.49
N VAL A 178 2.19 0.83 6.21
CA VAL A 178 2.98 0.17 5.17
C VAL A 178 4.30 0.92 5.03
N MET A 179 5.40 0.20 5.27
CA MET A 179 6.72 0.74 5.06
C MET A 179 7.07 0.72 3.57
N LEU A 180 7.91 1.64 3.13
CA LEU A 180 8.28 1.73 1.72
C LEU A 180 9.13 0.52 1.30
N GLU A 181 9.96 0.02 2.22
CA GLU A 181 10.77 -1.19 2.13
C GLU A 181 9.94 -2.39 1.69
N ASP A 182 8.78 -2.57 2.33
CA ASP A 182 7.92 -3.72 2.09
C ASP A 182 7.29 -3.68 0.68
N LEU A 183 7.13 -2.48 0.10
CA LEU A 183 6.52 -2.24 -1.22
C LEU A 183 7.53 -2.26 -2.37
N LEU A 184 8.84 -2.14 -2.09
CA LEU A 184 9.86 -2.18 -3.15
C LEU A 184 9.85 -3.49 -3.94
N PRO A 185 9.74 -4.69 -3.31
CA PRO A 185 9.63 -5.95 -4.03
C PRO A 185 8.45 -5.97 -5.02
N GLU A 186 7.27 -5.47 -4.62
CA GLU A 186 6.09 -5.36 -5.50
C GLU A 186 6.40 -4.47 -6.71
N ALA A 187 6.98 -3.29 -6.47
CA ALA A 187 7.33 -2.35 -7.54
C ALA A 187 8.43 -2.89 -8.50
N ALA A 188 9.24 -3.84 -8.05
CA ALA A 188 10.31 -4.45 -8.85
C ALA A 188 9.90 -5.74 -9.58
N GLN A 189 8.67 -6.24 -9.39
CA GLN A 189 8.19 -7.47 -10.04
C GLN A 189 8.24 -7.38 -11.56
N SER A 190 8.14 -6.17 -12.10
CA SER A 190 8.16 -5.88 -13.53
C SER A 190 9.56 -5.88 -14.16
N ILE A 191 10.61 -5.83 -13.34
CA ILE A 191 12.00 -5.88 -13.80
C ILE A 191 12.38 -7.34 -14.05
N ASP A 192 13.27 -7.53 -15.04
CA ASP A 192 13.87 -8.82 -15.34
C ASP A 192 14.43 -9.48 -14.06
N PRO A 193 14.15 -10.78 -13.83
CA PRO A 193 14.56 -11.46 -12.60
C PRO A 193 16.09 -11.44 -12.37
N SER A 194 16.91 -11.36 -13.42
CA SER A 194 18.38 -11.31 -13.28
C SER A 194 18.88 -9.99 -12.67
N GLU A 195 18.25 -8.86 -13.04
CA GLU A 195 18.61 -7.52 -12.54
C GLU A 195 17.88 -7.17 -11.24
N ARG A 196 16.71 -7.78 -10.99
CA ARG A 196 15.80 -7.42 -9.90
C ARG A 196 16.47 -7.37 -8.53
N SER A 197 17.31 -8.34 -8.20
CA SER A 197 18.00 -8.42 -6.90
C SER A 197 18.96 -7.24 -6.68
N GLN A 198 19.72 -6.88 -7.71
CA GLN A 198 20.65 -5.75 -7.67
C GLN A 198 19.91 -4.42 -7.59
N VAL A 199 18.82 -4.27 -8.37
CA VAL A 199 17.98 -3.07 -8.33
C VAL A 199 17.32 -2.90 -6.96
N LEU A 200 16.79 -3.98 -6.38
CA LEU A 200 16.19 -3.96 -5.04
C LEU A 200 17.20 -3.63 -3.96
N SER A 201 18.39 -4.25 -4.01
CA SER A 201 19.48 -3.94 -3.08
C SER A 201 19.86 -2.46 -3.15
N ARG A 202 20.01 -1.92 -4.38
CA ARG A 202 20.34 -0.51 -4.60
C ARG A 202 19.22 0.44 -4.17
N ALA A 203 17.96 0.11 -4.46
CA ALA A 203 16.80 0.91 -4.06
C ALA A 203 16.66 0.94 -2.53
N THR A 204 16.83 -0.20 -1.87
CA THR A 204 16.80 -0.31 -0.40
C THR A 204 17.93 0.52 0.21
N ALA A 205 19.14 0.46 -0.35
CA ALA A 205 20.27 1.24 0.13
C ALA A 205 20.10 2.76 -0.07
N LEU A 206 19.32 3.19 -1.08
CA LEU A 206 18.94 4.58 -1.29
C LEU A 206 17.90 5.11 -0.28
N LEU A 207 17.17 4.24 0.42
CA LEU A 207 16.16 4.68 1.40
C LEU A 207 16.81 5.44 2.56
N GLU A 208 17.97 4.99 3.01
CA GLU A 208 18.66 5.59 4.17
C GLU A 208 19.11 7.04 3.94
N PRO A 209 19.84 7.39 2.86
CA PRO A 209 20.14 8.79 2.57
C PRO A 209 18.87 9.63 2.37
N LEU A 210 17.83 9.08 1.72
CA LEU A 210 16.58 9.81 1.50
C LEU A 210 15.83 10.09 2.80
N ARG A 211 15.79 9.13 3.73
CA ARG A 211 15.21 9.30 5.07
C ARG A 211 15.97 10.38 5.84
N ARG A 212 17.30 10.34 5.84
CA ARG A 212 18.13 11.36 6.48
C ARG A 212 17.92 12.75 5.89
N CYS A 213 17.56 12.86 4.62
CA CYS A 213 17.24 14.14 3.96
C CYS A 213 15.79 14.60 4.14
N TRP A 214 15.00 13.94 5.00
CA TRP A 214 13.58 14.21 5.20
C TRP A 214 12.75 14.13 3.91
N PHE A 215 13.19 13.28 2.97
CA PHE A 215 12.57 13.18 1.65
C PHE A 215 11.31 12.33 1.70
N LEU A 216 11.24 11.32 2.56
CA LEU A 216 10.17 10.31 2.57
C LEU A 216 8.94 10.77 3.38
N GLU A 217 9.12 11.70 4.31
CA GLU A 217 8.13 12.15 5.29
C GLU A 217 6.97 12.90 4.63
N GLY A 218 5.76 12.43 4.93
CA GLY A 218 4.52 12.99 4.38
C GLY A 218 4.24 12.61 2.92
N ARG A 219 5.04 11.72 2.32
CA ARG A 219 4.83 11.21 0.97
C ARG A 219 4.25 9.81 1.01
N ALA A 220 3.34 9.52 0.09
CA ALA A 220 2.76 8.19 -0.02
C ALA A 220 3.79 7.20 -0.59
N PRO A 221 4.07 6.06 0.09
CA PRO A 221 5.05 5.06 -0.37
C PRO A 221 4.83 4.59 -1.81
N ARG A 222 3.57 4.40 -2.21
CA ARG A 222 3.18 4.02 -3.59
C ARG A 222 3.69 4.96 -4.69
N CYS A 223 3.91 6.23 -4.38
CA CYS A 223 4.41 7.21 -5.34
C CYS A 223 5.93 7.24 -5.41
N ILE A 224 6.60 6.83 -4.32
CA ILE A 224 8.06 6.84 -4.22
C ILE A 224 8.65 5.54 -4.76
N GLY A 225 8.02 4.39 -4.49
CA GLY A 225 8.51 3.07 -4.87
C GLY A 225 8.96 2.98 -6.34
N PRO A 226 8.07 3.22 -7.33
CA PRO A 226 8.43 3.14 -8.74
C PRO A 226 9.55 4.12 -9.14
N VAL A 227 9.57 5.32 -8.56
CA VAL A 227 10.62 6.32 -8.81
C VAL A 227 11.96 5.84 -8.28
N LEU A 228 11.97 5.25 -7.08
CA LEU A 228 13.19 4.74 -6.45
C LEU A 228 13.76 3.55 -7.21
N ILE A 229 12.89 2.62 -7.62
CA ILE A 229 13.23 1.49 -8.48
C ILE A 229 13.84 1.97 -9.80
N PHE A 230 13.22 2.96 -10.45
CA PHE A 230 13.76 3.54 -11.68
C PHE A 230 15.13 4.21 -11.48
N VAL A 231 15.30 4.99 -10.41
CA VAL A 231 16.58 5.62 -10.07
C VAL A 231 17.66 4.58 -9.79
N ALA A 232 17.33 3.53 -9.04
CA ALA A 232 18.23 2.42 -8.73
C ALA A 232 18.64 1.67 -10.01
N TRP A 233 17.67 1.29 -10.84
CA TRP A 233 17.90 0.65 -12.14
C TRP A 233 18.78 1.50 -13.05
N LYS A 234 18.49 2.79 -13.17
CA LYS A 234 19.26 3.73 -14.00
C LYS A 234 20.69 3.96 -13.47
N SER A 235 20.91 3.81 -12.17
CA SER A 235 22.25 3.89 -11.58
C SER A 235 23.12 2.67 -11.87
N LEU A 236 22.51 1.51 -12.14
CA LEU A 236 23.20 0.29 -12.57
C LEU A 236 23.45 0.31 -14.09
N ASN A 237 22.45 0.76 -14.85
CA ASN A 237 22.49 0.79 -16.31
C ASN A 237 22.91 2.16 -16.87
N LEU A 238 24.14 2.56 -16.56
CA LEU A 238 24.70 3.84 -16.99
C LEU A 238 24.77 4.07 -18.51
N PRO A 239 24.81 3.08 -19.42
CA PRO A 239 24.72 3.36 -20.86
C PRO A 239 23.32 3.83 -21.29
N GLN A 240 22.27 3.43 -20.58
CA GLN A 240 20.87 3.65 -20.95
C GLN A 240 20.28 4.94 -20.34
N ARG A 241 21.09 6.00 -20.18
CA ARG A 241 20.68 7.22 -19.43
C ARG A 241 19.53 7.99 -20.07
N ASN A 242 19.24 7.77 -21.34
CA ASN A 242 18.25 8.54 -22.10
C ASN A 242 16.82 8.02 -21.93
N ILE A 243 16.63 6.90 -21.23
CA ILE A 243 15.30 6.37 -20.97
C ILE A 243 14.60 7.24 -19.93
N SER A 244 13.39 7.66 -20.28
CA SER A 244 12.48 8.40 -19.40
C SER A 244 11.71 7.44 -18.49
N LEU A 245 11.21 7.89 -17.33
CA LEU A 245 10.40 7.01 -16.48
C LEU A 245 9.15 6.49 -17.20
N ALA A 246 8.56 7.29 -18.09
CA ALA A 246 7.39 6.88 -18.87
C ALA A 246 7.72 5.67 -19.75
N SER A 247 8.82 5.76 -20.51
CA SER A 247 9.32 4.68 -21.35
C SER A 247 9.77 3.49 -20.51
N PHE A 248 10.38 3.70 -19.34
CA PHE A 248 10.69 2.63 -18.40
C PHE A 248 9.43 1.88 -17.92
N CYS A 249 8.40 2.61 -17.49
CA CYS A 249 7.14 1.99 -17.07
C CYS A 249 6.45 1.24 -18.21
N GLU A 250 6.55 1.73 -19.45
CA GLU A 250 6.03 1.07 -20.64
C GLU A 250 6.81 -0.21 -20.98
N MET A 251 8.14 -0.15 -21.01
CA MET A 251 9.01 -1.32 -21.25
C MET A 251 8.78 -2.45 -20.25
N HIS A 252 8.52 -2.10 -18.99
CA HIS A 252 8.30 -3.08 -17.92
C HIS A 252 6.81 -3.39 -17.67
N GLY A 253 5.88 -2.84 -18.46
CA GLY A 253 4.45 -3.12 -18.28
C GLY A 253 3.86 -2.63 -16.94
N LEU A 254 4.48 -1.64 -16.29
CA LEU A 254 4.01 -1.04 -15.02
C LEU A 254 2.73 -0.17 -15.19
N GLY A 255 2.14 -0.17 -16.39
CA GLY A 255 1.09 0.74 -16.78
C GLY A 255 1.60 2.17 -16.97
N LYS A 256 0.79 3.02 -17.60
CA LYS A 256 1.12 4.45 -17.68
C LYS A 256 1.14 5.00 -16.25
N PRO A 257 2.25 5.61 -15.78
CA PRO A 257 2.27 6.24 -14.47
C PRO A 257 1.12 7.24 -14.41
N ASN A 258 0.48 7.37 -13.25
CA ASN A 258 -0.54 8.40 -13.06
C ASN A 258 -0.02 9.74 -13.59
N SER A 259 -0.89 10.56 -14.19
CA SER A 259 -0.49 11.83 -14.83
C SER A 259 0.39 12.71 -13.95
N SER A 260 0.27 12.59 -12.63
CA SER A 260 1.09 13.26 -11.65
C SER A 260 2.53 12.75 -11.52
N VAL A 261 2.81 11.47 -11.81
CA VAL A 261 4.16 10.89 -11.90
C VAL A 261 4.80 11.16 -13.27
N LEU A 262 3.99 11.18 -14.35
CA LEU A 262 4.45 11.52 -15.70
C LEU A 262 4.89 12.98 -15.81
N ALA A 263 4.13 13.90 -15.22
CA ALA A 263 4.42 15.32 -15.26
C ALA A 263 5.75 15.68 -14.55
N ALA A 264 6.15 14.89 -13.54
CA ALA A 264 7.46 15.01 -12.87
C ALA A 264 8.65 14.60 -13.77
N ASN A 265 8.41 13.82 -14.84
CA ASN A 265 9.47 13.30 -15.72
C ASN A 265 9.65 14.09 -17.00
N ALA A 266 8.60 14.73 -17.53
CA ALA A 266 8.70 15.55 -18.74
C ALA A 266 9.72 16.69 -18.57
N ASP A 267 9.81 17.27 -17.37
CA ASP A 267 10.78 18.33 -17.06
C ASP A 267 12.22 17.83 -16.88
N LEU A 268 12.43 16.54 -16.56
CA LEU A 268 13.79 15.95 -16.50
C LEU A 268 14.43 15.84 -17.89
N ASN A 269 13.64 15.53 -18.91
CA ASN A 269 14.13 15.50 -20.29
C ASN A 269 14.40 16.92 -20.80
N LYS A 270 13.58 17.92 -20.42
CA LYS A 270 13.80 19.33 -20.74
C LYS A 270 15.06 19.89 -20.07
N ALA A 271 15.28 19.62 -18.78
CA ALA A 271 16.48 20.07 -18.06
C ALA A 271 17.79 19.49 -18.62
N SER A 272 17.74 18.33 -19.30
CA SER A 272 18.91 17.73 -19.95
C SER A 272 19.29 18.36 -21.29
N ARG A 273 18.40 19.16 -21.90
CA ARG A 273 18.65 19.81 -23.19
C ARG A 273 19.46 21.11 -23.09
N GLY A 274 19.89 21.50 -21.89
CA GLY A 274 20.75 22.67 -21.71
C GLY A 274 20.04 24.02 -21.83
N ASP A 275 18.72 24.03 -21.99
CA ASP A 275 17.93 25.25 -21.94
C ASP A 275 17.92 25.75 -20.49
N GLY A 276 18.62 26.86 -20.25
CA GLY A 276 18.72 27.48 -18.93
C GLY A 276 17.34 27.69 -18.32
N TYR A 277 17.22 27.40 -17.02
CA TYR A 277 16.02 27.67 -16.22
C TYR A 277 15.75 29.18 -16.17
N SER A 278 15.10 29.72 -17.20
CA SER A 278 14.43 31.00 -17.14
C SER A 278 13.03 30.74 -16.58
N ALA A 279 12.70 31.41 -15.49
CA ALA A 279 11.49 31.18 -14.70
C ALA A 279 10.22 31.49 -15.50
N ALA A 280 9.67 30.50 -16.20
CA ALA A 280 8.37 30.61 -16.84
C ALA A 280 7.27 30.59 -15.75
N ARG A 281 6.87 31.80 -15.33
CA ARG A 281 5.65 32.07 -14.55
C ARG A 281 4.46 32.01 -15.50
N GLY A 282 3.86 30.84 -15.67
CA GLY A 282 2.60 30.65 -16.39
C GLY A 282 1.58 30.00 -15.47
N LEU A 283 0.55 30.76 -15.08
CA LEU A 283 -0.59 30.30 -14.29
C LEU A 283 -1.43 29.30 -15.10
N CYS A 284 -1.64 28.09 -14.58
CA CYS A 284 -2.78 27.25 -14.97
C CYS A 284 -3.85 27.35 -13.86
N PRO A 285 -5.10 27.74 -14.18
CA PRO A 285 -6.18 27.74 -13.21
C PRO A 285 -6.79 26.35 -13.05
N ALA A 286 -7.22 26.07 -11.81
CA ALA A 286 -8.25 25.09 -11.44
C ALA A 286 -8.14 23.65 -11.97
N VAL A 287 -7.17 22.87 -11.47
CA VAL A 287 -7.37 21.41 -11.34
C VAL A 287 -6.80 20.91 -10.00
N GLY A 288 -7.70 20.42 -9.15
CA GLY A 288 -7.53 19.57 -7.96
C GLY A 288 -6.15 19.52 -7.28
N VAL A 289 -6.11 19.98 -6.02
CA VAL A 289 -4.96 19.98 -5.09
C VAL A 289 -4.21 18.63 -5.01
N ALA A 290 -4.88 17.51 -5.28
CA ALA A 290 -4.27 16.18 -5.33
C ALA A 290 -3.25 15.97 -6.48
N ARG A 291 -3.37 16.69 -7.62
CA ARG A 291 -2.43 16.57 -8.76
C ARG A 291 -1.08 17.25 -8.50
N LEU A 292 -1.07 18.33 -7.72
CA LEU A 292 0.15 19.11 -7.42
C LEU A 292 1.10 18.44 -6.42
N ILE A 293 0.58 17.57 -5.53
CA ILE A 293 1.39 16.89 -4.53
C ILE A 293 2.23 15.78 -5.18
N SER A 294 1.65 15.02 -6.13
CA SER A 294 2.37 13.93 -6.79
C SER A 294 3.42 14.40 -7.82
N PHE A 295 3.27 15.59 -8.41
CA PHE A 295 4.22 16.22 -9.36
C PHE A 295 5.65 16.39 -8.81
N ARG A 296 5.83 16.45 -7.48
CA ARG A 296 7.12 16.75 -6.83
C ARG A 296 7.98 15.54 -6.44
N HIS A 297 7.59 14.31 -6.78
CA HIS A 297 8.29 13.12 -6.30
C HIS A 297 9.56 12.82 -7.11
N GLY A 298 9.46 12.71 -8.44
CA GLY A 298 10.63 12.43 -9.31
C GLY A 298 11.68 13.54 -9.32
N LEU A 299 11.24 14.80 -9.28
CA LEU A 299 12.14 15.96 -9.24
C LEU A 299 12.88 16.09 -7.91
N GLY A 300 12.21 15.72 -6.81
CA GLY A 300 12.80 15.83 -5.49
C GLY A 300 13.91 14.80 -5.25
N THR A 301 13.76 13.56 -5.71
CA THR A 301 14.82 12.54 -5.56
C THR A 301 16.09 12.96 -6.28
N ASN A 302 15.97 13.41 -7.55
CA ASN A 302 17.12 13.88 -8.31
C ASN A 302 17.77 15.11 -7.69
N TYR A 303 16.97 16.04 -7.16
CA TYR A 303 17.50 17.21 -6.45
C TYR A 303 18.31 16.81 -5.21
N VAL A 304 17.79 15.90 -4.38
CA VAL A 304 18.51 15.37 -3.22
C VAL A 304 19.81 14.70 -3.67
N LEU A 305 19.77 13.87 -4.72
CA LEU A 305 20.98 13.21 -5.24
C LEU A 305 22.02 14.20 -5.78
N ILE A 306 21.62 15.24 -6.51
CA ILE A 306 22.54 16.29 -6.99
C ILE A 306 23.16 17.03 -5.80
N GLN A 307 22.35 17.35 -4.78
CA GLN A 307 22.81 18.07 -3.61
C GLN A 307 23.78 17.25 -2.77
N LEU A 308 23.56 15.93 -2.65
CA LEU A 308 24.49 15.02 -1.97
C LEU A 308 25.75 14.79 -2.81
N ALA A 309 25.61 14.59 -4.12
CA ALA A 309 26.74 14.42 -5.03
C ALA A 309 27.66 15.65 -5.06
N SER A 310 27.12 16.86 -4.92
CA SER A 310 27.92 18.09 -4.92
C SER A 310 28.82 18.24 -3.68
N GLN A 311 28.57 17.47 -2.62
CA GLN A 311 29.43 17.43 -1.44
C GLN A 311 30.61 16.46 -1.59
N ILE A 312 30.61 15.60 -2.61
CA ILE A 312 31.68 14.63 -2.82
C ILE A 312 32.96 15.37 -3.25
N PRO A 313 34.11 15.19 -2.55
CA PRO A 313 35.31 15.99 -2.80
C PRO A 313 35.80 15.99 -4.25
N TRP A 314 35.82 14.82 -4.91
CA TRP A 314 36.27 14.69 -6.30
C TRP A 314 35.24 15.14 -7.35
N VAL A 315 34.02 15.43 -6.92
CA VAL A 315 32.93 15.93 -7.79
C VAL A 315 32.75 17.45 -7.62
N LYS A 316 33.21 18.00 -6.48
CA LYS A 316 33.09 19.42 -6.15
C LYS A 316 33.73 20.29 -7.25
N GLY A 317 32.97 21.27 -7.72
CA GLY A 317 33.37 22.16 -8.82
C GLY A 317 32.90 21.72 -10.22
N GLN A 318 32.42 20.49 -10.38
CA GLN A 318 31.79 20.05 -11.63
C GLN A 318 30.34 20.52 -11.73
N LYS A 319 29.89 20.88 -12.94
CA LYS A 319 28.47 21.16 -13.22
C LYS A 319 27.68 19.84 -13.20
N LEU A 320 27.12 19.50 -12.04
CA LEU A 320 26.31 18.30 -11.88
C LEU A 320 24.93 18.47 -12.51
N THR A 321 24.61 17.57 -13.42
CA THR A 321 23.26 17.34 -13.94
C THR A 321 22.60 16.16 -13.22
N SER A 322 21.28 16.00 -13.36
CA SER A 322 20.58 14.81 -12.85
C SER A 322 21.17 13.51 -13.41
N ARG A 323 21.61 13.53 -14.68
CA ARG A 323 22.22 12.37 -15.35
C ARG A 323 23.59 12.02 -14.78
N THR A 324 24.43 13.02 -14.48
CA THR A 324 25.76 12.78 -13.91
C THR A 324 25.66 12.39 -12.43
N ALA A 325 24.71 12.94 -11.68
CA ALA A 325 24.48 12.57 -10.28
C ALA A 325 24.13 11.08 -10.10
N LEU A 326 23.43 10.48 -11.06
CA LEU A 326 23.09 9.04 -11.03
C LEU A 326 24.31 8.12 -11.06
N ALA A 327 25.42 8.55 -11.68
CA ALA A 327 26.66 7.78 -11.70
C ALA A 327 27.33 7.69 -10.31
N TYR A 328 27.06 8.68 -9.45
CA TYR A 328 27.60 8.76 -8.09
C TYR A 328 26.68 8.15 -7.03
N VAL A 329 25.56 7.54 -7.41
CA VAL A 329 24.65 6.87 -6.46
C VAL A 329 25.36 5.85 -5.55
N PRO A 330 26.28 4.97 -6.02
CA PRO A 330 27.00 4.08 -5.12
C PRO A 330 27.80 4.83 -4.04
N ASP A 331 28.47 5.92 -4.41
CA ASP A 331 29.23 6.76 -3.47
C ASP A 331 28.30 7.50 -2.50
N ILE A 332 27.17 8.02 -2.99
CA ILE A 332 26.16 8.67 -2.15
C ILE A 332 25.63 7.70 -1.09
N VAL A 333 25.34 6.46 -1.47
CA VAL A 333 24.90 5.42 -0.52
C VAL A 333 25.99 5.13 0.50
N ARG A 334 27.22 4.91 0.04
CA ARG A 334 28.39 4.57 0.88
C ARG A 334 28.72 5.65 1.90
N TYR A 335 28.64 6.92 1.52
CA TYR A 335 29.03 8.07 2.35
C TYR A 335 27.83 8.90 2.84
N SER A 336 26.62 8.33 2.80
CA SER A 336 25.36 9.02 3.06
C SER A 336 25.34 9.83 4.37
N ALA A 337 25.88 9.28 5.47
CA ALA A 337 25.90 9.97 6.76
C ALA A 337 26.73 11.26 6.71
N SER A 338 27.94 11.21 6.13
CA SER A 338 28.82 12.39 6.02
C SER A 338 28.24 13.42 5.05
N LEU A 339 27.79 12.98 3.88
CA LEU A 339 27.29 13.86 2.84
C LEU A 339 26.05 14.65 3.28
N VAL A 340 25.17 14.06 4.09
CA VAL A 340 24.00 14.77 4.64
C VAL A 340 24.41 15.87 5.61
N VAL A 341 25.39 15.61 6.47
CA VAL A 341 25.91 16.61 7.42
C VAL A 341 26.57 17.76 6.67
N ASP A 342 27.38 17.47 5.66
CA ASP A 342 28.08 18.49 4.87
C ASP A 342 27.10 19.32 4.02
N ALA A 343 26.07 18.68 3.45
CA ALA A 343 25.00 19.37 2.72
C ALA A 343 24.24 20.34 3.62
N ALA A 344 23.93 19.94 4.87
CA ALA A 344 23.25 20.79 5.84
C ALA A 344 24.11 21.98 6.28
N ARG A 345 25.40 21.76 6.52
CA ARG A 345 26.36 22.84 6.86
C ARG A 345 26.49 23.87 5.74
N SER A 346 26.52 23.42 4.49
CA SER A 346 26.62 24.28 3.32
C SER A 346 25.40 25.22 3.19
N ALA A 347 24.21 24.74 3.55
CA ALA A 347 22.97 25.53 3.43
C ALA A 347 22.79 26.60 4.51
N VAL A 348 23.29 26.37 5.74
CA VAL A 348 23.16 27.32 6.87
C VAL A 348 24.26 28.40 6.85
N GLY A 349 25.30 28.21 6.03
CA GLY A 349 26.46 29.09 5.98
C GLY A 349 27.47 28.79 7.10
N ALA A 350 28.75 29.01 6.83
CA ALA A 350 29.88 28.54 7.63
C ALA A 350 30.03 29.14 9.05
N LYS A 351 29.05 29.91 9.55
CA LYS A 351 29.17 30.67 10.81
C LYS A 351 28.57 29.99 12.03
N VAL A 352 28.01 28.78 11.94
CA VAL A 352 27.37 28.14 13.09
C VAL A 352 28.28 27.08 13.73
N VAL A 353 28.96 27.50 14.80
CA VAL A 353 29.71 26.64 15.72
C VAL A 353 28.72 25.81 16.54
N GLU A 354 28.97 24.51 16.63
CA GLU A 354 28.29 23.52 17.49
C GLU A 354 26.77 23.67 17.67
N GLN A 355 26.02 23.27 16.64
CA GLN A 355 24.56 23.11 16.76
C GLN A 355 24.20 21.84 17.54
N ALA A 356 23.25 21.98 18.47
CA ALA A 356 22.54 20.88 19.12
C ALA A 356 21.84 19.96 18.07
N ALA A 357 21.58 18.70 18.41
CA ALA A 357 21.03 17.71 17.48
C ALA A 357 19.73 18.16 16.79
N ASP A 358 18.86 18.87 17.52
CA ASP A 358 17.58 19.38 16.99
C ASP A 358 17.78 20.48 15.95
N GLN A 359 18.77 21.36 16.15
CA GLN A 359 19.11 22.41 15.21
C GLN A 359 19.69 21.83 13.91
N ARG A 360 20.45 20.73 13.99
CA ARG A 360 20.95 20.00 12.81
C ARG A 360 19.81 19.40 12.00
N SER A 361 18.82 18.79 12.67
CA SER A 361 17.62 18.24 12.00
C SER A 361 16.81 19.34 11.30
N ALA A 362 16.66 20.51 11.95
CA ALA A 362 15.98 21.67 11.35
C ALA A 362 16.74 22.23 10.13
N ALA A 363 18.06 22.30 10.20
CA ALA A 363 18.92 22.73 9.08
C ALA A 363 18.79 21.79 7.88
N ILE A 364 18.84 20.48 8.10
CA ILE A 364 18.62 19.47 7.06
C ILE A 364 17.24 19.68 6.42
N TYR A 365 16.20 19.79 7.23
CA TYR A 365 14.84 20.01 6.75
C TYR A 365 14.72 21.28 5.89
N ALA A 366 15.31 22.40 6.33
CA ALA A 366 15.33 23.66 5.59
C ALA A 366 16.09 23.55 4.25
N THR A 367 17.16 22.75 4.21
CA THR A 367 17.97 22.54 3.00
C THR A 367 17.19 21.84 1.90
N PHE A 368 16.50 20.76 2.25
CA PHE A 368 15.82 19.90 1.27
C PHE A 368 14.37 20.31 0.99
N ARG A 369 13.75 21.10 1.88
CA ARG A 369 12.48 21.77 1.58
C ARG A 369 12.74 23.23 1.30
N LYS A 370 12.84 23.59 0.01
CA LYS A 370 12.61 24.98 -0.40
C LYS A 370 11.24 25.37 0.13
N GLY A 371 11.23 26.17 1.20
CA GLY A 371 10.02 26.76 1.73
C GLY A 371 9.32 27.39 0.54
N ARG A 372 8.15 26.86 0.18
CA ARG A 372 7.28 27.64 -0.69
C ARG A 372 7.13 28.91 0.10
N LYS A 373 7.56 30.05 -0.46
CA LYS A 373 7.05 31.32 0.01
C LYS A 373 5.55 31.08 -0.02
N ARG A 374 4.95 30.83 1.15
CA ARG A 374 3.52 31.08 1.28
C ARG A 374 3.45 32.48 0.72
N PHE A 375 2.61 32.67 -0.30
CA PHE A 375 2.25 34.04 -0.60
C PHE A 375 1.80 34.53 0.76
N SER A 376 2.66 35.33 1.40
CA SER A 376 2.24 36.22 2.46
C SER A 376 1.16 36.94 1.71
N THR A 377 -0.08 36.55 1.94
CA THR A 377 -1.21 37.45 1.84
C THR A 377 -0.64 38.70 2.46
N VAL A 378 -0.33 39.67 1.60
CA VAL A 378 0.44 40.85 1.92
C VAL A 378 -0.14 41.28 3.25
N ASP A 379 0.62 41.06 4.32
CA ASP A 379 0.27 41.62 5.60
C ASP A 379 0.30 43.10 5.25
N TYR A 380 -0.89 43.70 5.18
CA TYR A 380 -1.05 45.14 5.18
C TYR A 380 -0.47 45.54 6.53
N SER A 381 0.86 45.66 6.57
CA SER A 381 1.67 45.97 7.73
C SER A 381 1.48 47.45 7.98
N GLY A 382 0.30 47.76 8.50
CA GLY A 382 -0.18 49.12 8.68
C GLY A 382 -1.58 49.13 9.30
N SER A 383 -1.81 48.31 10.31
CA SER A 383 -2.57 48.65 11.52
C SER A 383 -2.88 47.36 12.27
N SER A 384 -2.41 47.23 13.51
CA SER A 384 -2.90 46.24 14.46
C SER A 384 -4.25 46.68 15.02
N ASP A 385 -5.18 47.08 14.14
CA ASP A 385 -6.57 47.23 14.54
C ASP A 385 -7.07 45.81 14.77
N VAL A 386 -7.15 45.45 16.05
CA VAL A 386 -8.11 44.48 16.54
C VAL A 386 -9.41 44.83 15.83
N ALA A 387 -9.79 44.05 14.83
CA ALA A 387 -10.99 44.32 14.07
C ALA A 387 -12.14 44.24 15.06
N ASP A 388 -12.61 45.40 15.51
CA ASP A 388 -13.76 45.57 16.40
C ASP A 388 -15.01 45.29 15.56
N CYS A 389 -15.12 44.02 15.18
CA CYS A 389 -16.25 43.45 14.47
C CYS A 389 -17.23 42.99 15.56
N ASP A 390 -17.86 43.95 16.24
CA ASP A 390 -18.91 43.70 17.23
C ASP A 390 -20.19 43.12 16.60
N GLY A 391 -20.23 42.99 15.27
CA GLY A 391 -21.37 42.49 14.51
C GLY A 391 -22.52 43.48 14.38
N ASN A 392 -22.40 44.68 14.96
CA ASN A 392 -23.42 45.73 14.95
C ASN A 392 -23.09 46.87 13.99
N ARG A 393 -22.05 46.73 13.18
CA ARG A 393 -21.71 47.73 12.18
C ARG A 393 -22.88 47.91 11.21
N TYR A 394 -23.36 49.14 11.10
CA TYR A 394 -24.35 49.52 10.10
C TYR A 394 -23.81 49.20 8.71
N ILE A 395 -24.50 48.30 8.01
CA ILE A 395 -24.20 47.95 6.62
C ILE A 395 -25.02 48.91 5.76
N SER A 396 -24.33 49.75 4.98
CA SER A 396 -25.01 50.70 4.09
C SER A 396 -25.76 49.96 2.99
N ASP A 397 -26.94 50.44 2.60
CA ASP A 397 -27.71 49.88 1.48
C ASP A 397 -26.88 49.81 0.19
N SER A 398 -25.97 50.77 -0.02
CA SER A 398 -25.03 50.74 -1.16
C SER A 398 -24.06 49.55 -1.15
N GLU A 399 -23.68 49.04 0.03
CA GLU A 399 -22.84 47.84 0.17
C GLU A 399 -23.66 46.57 -0.12
N ILE A 400 -24.93 46.56 0.28
CA ILE A 400 -25.88 45.48 -0.04
C ILE A 400 -26.18 45.47 -1.56
N ASP A 401 -26.36 46.64 -2.17
CA ASP A 401 -26.68 46.80 -3.59
C ASP A 401 -25.61 46.22 -4.51
N VAL A 402 -24.33 46.21 -4.11
CA VAL A 402 -23.24 45.55 -4.86
C VAL A 402 -23.47 44.04 -5.00
N HIS A 403 -24.24 43.44 -4.07
CA HIS A 403 -24.59 42.03 -4.10
C HIS A 403 -25.94 41.73 -4.75
N ILE A 404 -26.76 42.75 -5.03
CA ILE A 404 -28.02 42.62 -5.75
C ILE A 404 -27.73 42.76 -7.25
N ARG A 405 -28.10 41.74 -8.03
CA ARG A 405 -27.95 41.81 -9.49
C ARG A 405 -28.82 42.91 -10.05
N SER A 406 -28.25 43.69 -10.97
CA SER A 406 -29.00 44.71 -11.71
C SER A 406 -30.11 44.07 -12.55
N GLU A 407 -31.17 44.82 -12.82
CA GLU A 407 -32.28 44.35 -13.65
C GLU A 407 -31.82 43.92 -15.06
N ARG A 408 -30.80 44.60 -15.59
CA ARG A 408 -30.15 44.23 -16.85
C ARG A 408 -29.51 42.85 -16.77
N GLU A 409 -28.74 42.56 -15.72
CA GLU A 409 -28.13 41.24 -15.51
C GLU A 409 -29.19 40.15 -15.31
N VAL A 410 -30.26 40.44 -14.57
CA VAL A 410 -31.39 39.51 -14.38
C VAL A 410 -32.04 39.18 -15.73
N ASN A 411 -32.27 40.17 -16.58
CA ASN A 411 -32.85 39.97 -17.90
C ASN A 411 -31.92 39.17 -18.83
N SER A 412 -30.60 39.42 -18.78
CA SER A 412 -29.62 38.62 -19.51
C SER A 412 -29.60 37.16 -19.05
N VAL A 413 -29.65 36.89 -17.74
CA VAL A 413 -29.71 35.52 -17.19
C VAL A 413 -31.02 34.83 -17.59
N LYS A 414 -32.16 35.52 -17.53
CA LYS A 414 -33.46 34.99 -17.97
C LYS A 414 -33.45 34.63 -19.45
N ALA A 415 -32.91 35.50 -20.31
CA ALA A 415 -32.78 35.22 -21.73
C ALA A 415 -31.90 33.99 -21.98
N PHE A 416 -30.76 33.90 -21.31
CA PHE A 416 -29.86 32.75 -21.42
C PHE A 416 -30.54 31.43 -21.01
N LEU A 417 -31.25 31.40 -19.89
CA LEU A 417 -31.96 30.21 -19.43
C LEU A 417 -33.10 29.81 -20.39
N LYS A 418 -33.82 30.80 -20.96
CA LYS A 418 -34.86 30.54 -21.95
C LYS A 418 -34.30 29.93 -23.23
N SER A 419 -33.18 30.45 -23.73
CA SER A 419 -32.49 29.87 -24.90
C SER A 419 -32.03 28.44 -24.62
N ARG A 420 -31.51 28.15 -23.42
CA ARG A 420 -31.09 26.79 -23.06
C ARG A 420 -32.25 25.81 -23.03
N LYS A 421 -33.41 26.23 -22.50
CA LYS A 421 -34.61 25.41 -22.46
C LYS A 421 -35.14 25.10 -23.87
N LEU A 422 -35.11 26.08 -24.77
CA LEU A 422 -35.49 25.85 -26.17
C LEU A 422 -34.56 24.85 -26.87
N GLN A 423 -33.25 24.96 -26.64
CA GLN A 423 -32.29 23.98 -27.16
C GLN A 423 -32.55 22.57 -26.61
N GLU A 424 -32.83 22.43 -25.31
CA GLU A 424 -33.20 21.15 -24.70
C GLU A 424 -34.49 20.57 -25.35
N GLU A 425 -35.50 21.40 -25.61
CA GLU A 425 -36.75 21.01 -26.27
C GLU A 425 -36.58 20.66 -27.77
N GLU A 426 -35.67 21.33 -28.48
CA GLU A 426 -35.33 20.99 -29.87
C GLU A 426 -34.61 19.65 -29.95
N THR A 427 -33.60 19.42 -29.08
CA THR A 427 -32.88 18.13 -29.04
C THR A 427 -33.79 16.96 -28.68
N ALA A 428 -34.77 17.18 -27.80
CA ALA A 428 -35.72 16.13 -27.40
C ALA A 428 -36.76 15.77 -28.49
N LYS A 429 -36.87 16.55 -29.57
CA LYS A 429 -37.74 16.24 -30.72
C LYS A 429 -36.99 15.55 -31.86
N GLU A 430 -35.66 15.65 -31.88
CA GLU A 430 -34.81 15.00 -32.88
C GLU A 430 -34.47 13.55 -32.51
N ASP A 431 -34.56 13.21 -31.21
CA ASP A 431 -34.53 11.84 -30.68
C ASP A 431 -35.93 11.18 -30.72
#